data_AF-A0A2G7LVW7-F1
#
_entry.id   AF-A0A2G7LVW7-F1
#
_cell.length_a   1.000
_cell.length_b   1.000
_cell.length_c   1.000
_cell.angle_alpha   90.00
_cell.angle_beta   90.00
_cell.angle_gamma   90.00
#
_symmetry.space_group_name_H-M   'P 1'
#
loop_
_entity.id
_entity.type
_entity.pdbx_description
1 polymer ?
#
loop_
_entity_poly.entity_id
_entity_poly.type
_entity_poly.pdbx_seq_one_letter_code
_entity_poly.pdbx_strand_id
1 'polypeptide(L)' 'MKVGHASSSESKRCAVCGKKTAHYKTYEQSDMVITIPACVSETGDCYDRVDVKLTATRALTDIKRNIRG' A
#
# COMPACT_ATOMS: atom_id res chain seq x y z
N MET A 1 -0.20 -10.09 -11.64
CA MET A 1 -0.64 -9.14 -10.59
C MET A 1 -1.30 -7.95 -11.28
N LYS A 2 -2.56 -7.66 -10.96
CA LYS A 2 -3.27 -6.49 -11.47
C LYS A 2 -2.96 -5.31 -10.56
N VAL A 3 -2.58 -4.17 -11.14
CA VAL A 3 -2.28 -2.94 -10.40
C VAL A 3 -3.42 -1.95 -10.64
N GLY A 4 -3.88 -1.30 -9.58
CA GLY A 4 -4.97 -0.35 -9.64
C GLY A 4 -4.80 0.80 -8.67
N HIS A 5 -5.83 1.64 -8.65
CA HIS A 5 -5.93 2.82 -7.82
C HIS A 5 -7.26 2.77 -7.06
N ALA A 6 -7.24 3.14 -5.79
CA ALA A 6 -8.43 3.27 -4.97
C ALA A 6 -8.38 4.57 -4.17
N SER A 7 -9.56 5.07 -3.80
CA SER A 7 -9.72 6.20 -2.88
C SER A 7 -10.67 5.81 -1.76
N SER A 8 -10.43 6.34 -0.57
CA SER A 8 -11.29 6.15 0.60
C SER A 8 -11.68 7.50 1.20
N SER A 9 -12.76 7.54 1.98
CA SER A 9 -13.09 8.71 2.82
C SER A 9 -12.12 8.87 3.99
N GLU A 10 -11.40 7.80 4.36
CA GLU A 10 -10.39 7.82 5.42
C GLU A 10 -8.98 8.09 4.88
N SER A 11 -8.31 9.07 5.49
CA SER A 11 -6.94 9.44 5.16
C SER A 11 -5.91 8.71 6.02
N LYS A 12 -4.94 8.06 5.37
CA LYS A 12 -3.78 7.43 6.02
C LYS A 12 -2.49 8.12 5.59
N ARG A 13 -1.38 7.85 6.29
CA ARG A 13 -0.07 8.37 5.89
C ARG A 13 0.43 7.60 4.66
N CYS A 14 0.89 8.33 3.65
CA CYS A 14 1.52 7.76 2.47
C CYS A 14 2.76 6.96 2.87
N ALA A 15 2.89 5.75 2.32
CA ALA A 15 4.01 4.85 2.60
C ALA A 15 5.37 5.38 2.10
N VAL A 16 5.36 6.34 1.17
CA VAL A 16 6.58 6.91 0.56
C VAL A 16 6.96 8.24 1.20
N CYS A 17 6.04 9.20 1.27
CA CYS A 17 6.35 10.58 1.70
C CYS A 17 5.76 10.97 3.06
N GLY A 18 5.00 10.07 3.72
CA GLY A 18 4.41 10.29 5.04
C GLY A 18 3.24 11.29 5.09
N LYS A 19 2.96 12.04 4.02
CA LYS A 19 1.82 12.96 3.93
C LYS A 19 0.49 12.21 4.06
N LYS A 20 -0.53 12.85 4.65
CA LYS A 20 -1.88 12.28 4.65
C LYS A 20 -2.40 12.18 3.22
N THR A 21 -2.94 11.02 2.87
CA THR A 21 -3.53 10.71 1.57
C THR A 21 -4.77 9.86 1.78
N ALA A 22 -5.78 10.10 0.96
CA ALA A 22 -6.96 9.26 0.86
C ALA A 22 -6.89 8.33 -0.36
N HIS A 23 -5.74 8.33 -1.06
CA HIS A 23 -5.47 7.53 -2.25
C HIS A 23 -4.55 6.34 -1.94
N TYR A 24 -4.77 5.25 -2.68
CA TYR A 24 -4.14 3.97 -2.46
C TYR A 24 -3.77 3.32 -3.79
N LYS A 25 -2.54 2.77 -3.85
CA LYS A 25 -2.15 1.83 -4.90
C LYS A 25 -2.59 0.44 -4.50
N THR A 26 -3.29 -0.25 -5.39
CA THR A 26 -3.82 -1.60 -5.14
C THR A 26 -3.09 -2.62 -5.99
N TYR A 27 -2.83 -3.78 -5.40
CA TYR A 27 -2.21 -4.92 -6.04
C TYR A 27 -3.06 -6.14 -5.79
N GLU A 28 -3.54 -6.77 -6.86
CA GLU A 28 -4.45 -7.92 -6.79
C GLU A 28 -3.83 -9.14 -7.48
N GLN A 29 -3.78 -10.25 -6.75
CA GLN A 29 -3.34 -11.55 -7.26
C GLN A 29 -3.92 -12.68 -6.42
N SER A 30 -4.49 -13.71 -7.06
CA SER A 30 -4.93 -14.95 -6.41
C SER A 30 -5.76 -14.72 -5.14
N ASP A 31 -6.84 -13.92 -5.27
CA ASP A 31 -7.77 -13.52 -4.20
C ASP A 31 -7.17 -12.69 -3.05
N MET A 32 -5.91 -12.27 -3.18
CA MET A 32 -5.28 -11.34 -2.25
C MET A 32 -5.23 -9.94 -2.84
N VAL A 33 -5.65 -8.97 -2.04
CA VAL A 33 -5.56 -7.54 -2.37
C VAL A 33 -4.65 -6.85 -1.35
N ILE A 34 -3.58 -6.24 -1.84
CA ILE A 34 -2.69 -5.38 -1.05
C ILE A 34 -3.02 -3.93 -1.40
N THR A 35 -3.44 -3.15 -0.40
CA THR A 35 -3.72 -1.73 -0.51
C THR A 35 -2.66 -0.91 0.22
N ILE A 36 -1.95 -0.06 -0.51
CA ILE A 36 -0.85 0.75 0.04
C ILE A 36 -1.18 2.24 -0.14
N PRO A 37 -1.26 3.04 0.94
CA PRO A 37 -1.50 4.47 0.82
C PRO A 37 -0.40 5.16 0.01
N ALA A 38 -0.76 5.80 -1.09
CA ALA A 38 0.17 6.47 -2.00
C ALA A 38 -0.44 7.78 -2.51
N CYS A 39 0.33 8.86 -2.52
CA CYS A 39 -0.11 10.14 -3.06
C CYS A 39 -0.02 10.12 -4.59
N VAL A 40 -1.08 10.57 -5.26
CA VAL A 40 -0.97 11.09 -6.62
C VAL A 40 -0.56 12.55 -6.46
N SER A 41 0.66 12.91 -6.84
CA SER A 41 1.21 14.25 -6.65
C SER A 41 1.72 14.77 -7.98
N GLU A 42 1.46 16.05 -8.27
CA GLU A 42 1.95 16.74 -9.48
C GLU A 42 3.48 16.78 -9.58
N THR A 43 4.18 16.66 -8.43
CA THR A 43 5.66 16.70 -8.34
C THR A 43 6.33 15.33 -8.41
N GLY A 44 5.58 14.26 -8.68
CA GLY A 44 6.11 12.91 -8.82
C GLY A 44 5.19 11.89 -8.19
N ASP A 45 4.85 10.87 -8.97
CA ASP A 45 3.88 9.87 -8.56
C ASP A 45 4.49 8.95 -7.48
N CYS A 46 3.99 9.06 -6.24
CA CYS A 46 4.44 8.16 -5.17
C CYS A 46 4.06 6.72 -5.48
N TYR A 47 3.14 6.47 -6.41
CA TYR A 47 2.76 5.13 -6.84
C TYR A 47 3.95 4.35 -7.37
N ASP A 48 4.83 4.95 -8.17
CA ASP A 48 5.97 4.25 -8.78
C ASP A 48 7.11 4.00 -7.79
N ARG A 49 7.07 4.69 -6.64
CA ARG A 49 8.03 4.51 -5.56
C ARG A 49 7.56 3.54 -4.49
N VAL A 50 6.36 2.97 -4.61
CA VAL A 50 5.86 1.96 -3.68
C VAL A 50 6.67 0.67 -3.84
N ASP A 51 7.44 0.33 -2.81
CA ASP A 51 8.04 -1.00 -2.69
C ASP A 51 7.01 -2.00 -2.12
N VAL A 52 6.24 -2.59 -3.03
CA VAL A 52 5.23 -3.60 -2.69
C VAL A 52 5.84 -4.86 -2.09
N LYS A 53 7.05 -5.25 -2.53
CA LYS A 53 7.74 -6.44 -2.03
C LYS A 53 8.10 -6.27 -0.56
N LEU A 54 8.71 -5.14 -0.22
CA LEU A 54 9.05 -4.82 1.17
C LEU A 54 7.78 -4.75 2.04
N THR A 55 6.74 -4.07 1.55
CA THR A 55 5.48 -3.91 2.28
C THR A 55 4.81 -5.26 2.55
N ALA A 56 4.68 -6.11 1.53
CA ALA A 56 4.11 -7.44 1.65
C ALA A 56 4.94 -8.33 2.59
N THR A 57 6.27 -8.28 2.48
CA THR A 57 7.17 -9.07 3.34
C THR A 57 7.03 -8.70 4.81
N ARG A 58 6.94 -7.39 5.12
CA ARG A 58 6.72 -6.91 6.49
C ARG A 58 5.35 -7.35 7.02
N ALA A 59 4.29 -7.14 6.24
CA ALA A 59 2.94 -7.57 6.61
C ALA A 59 2.86 -9.07 6.90
N LEU A 60 3.43 -9.91 6.03
CA LEU A 60 3.49 -11.36 6.25
C LEU A 60 4.33 -11.74 7.48
N THR A 61 5.42 -11.01 7.74
CA THR A 61 6.26 -11.24 8.94
C THR A 61 5.48 -10.93 10.20
N ASP A 62 4.76 -9.80 10.24
CA ASP A 62 3.95 -9.40 11.39
C ASP A 62 2.77 -10.35 11.60
N ILE A 63 2.08 -10.73 10.53
CA ILE A 63 1.02 -11.75 10.56
C ILE A 63 1.57 -13.07 11.12
N LYS A 64 2.72 -13.55 10.62
CA LYS A 64 3.34 -14.79 11.11
C LYS A 64 3.71 -14.73 12.58
N ARG A 65 4.15 -13.57 13.08
CA ARG A 65 4.41 -13.35 14.50
C ARG A 65 3.13 -13.39 15.33
N ASN A 66 2.04 -12.81 14.83
CA ASN A 66 0.76 -12.74 15.54
C ASN A 66 -0.05 -14.05 15.49
N ILE A 67 0.10 -14.86 14.44
CA ILE A 67 -0.58 -16.16 14.31
C ILE A 67 0.12 -17.24 15.16
N ARG A 68 1.41 -17.11 15.43
CA ARG A 68 2.12 -17.92 16.42
C ARG A 68 1.77 -17.40 17.82
N GLY A 69 0.53 -17.65 18.24
CA GLY A 69 0.16 -17.69 19.66
C GLY A 69 0.94 -18.79 20.38
#